data_AF-A0A328AQD6-F1
#
_entry.id   AF-A0A328AQD6-F1
#
_cell.length_a   1.000
_cell.length_b   1.000
_cell.length_c   1.000
_cell.angle_alpha   90.00
_cell.angle_beta   90.00
_cell.angle_gamma   90.00
#
_symmetry.space_group_name_H-M   'P 1'
#
loop_
_entity.id
_entity.type
_entity.pdbx_description
1 polymer ?
#
loop_
_entity_poly.entity_id
_entity_poly.type
_entity_poly.pdbx_seq_one_letter_code
_entity_poly.pdbx_strand_id
1 'polypeptide(L)'
;MRRAFVLSVLALGLAAGPAFAQQDLLLQQRAQTEMRLQEMQQQMDMARQREIATSNELMALDARLRTERGIADVRAQALSPRLPSAPQNQIYPGAPPARLDTSGLASIPDDRLAESNRRVREASARRR
;
A
#
# COMPACT_ATOMS: atom_id res chain seq x y z
N MET A 1 65.02 -13.58 72.29
CA MET A 1 63.60 -13.24 72.10
C MET A 1 63.27 -12.31 70.92
N ARG A 2 64.24 -11.70 70.21
CA ARG A 2 63.96 -10.80 69.07
C ARG A 2 63.58 -11.49 67.75
N ARG A 3 63.87 -12.79 67.58
CA ARG A 3 63.61 -13.52 66.33
C ARG A 3 62.16 -14.01 66.18
N ALA A 4 61.42 -14.15 67.28
CA ALA A 4 60.02 -14.58 67.25
C ALA A 4 59.07 -13.47 66.75
N PHE A 5 59.46 -12.20 66.90
CA PHE A 5 58.62 -11.05 66.54
C PHE A 5 58.63 -10.73 65.04
N VAL A 6 59.67 -11.17 64.31
CA VAL A 6 59.78 -10.95 62.86
C VAL A 6 58.92 -11.95 62.07
N LEU A 7 58.73 -13.16 62.61
CA LEU A 7 57.92 -14.22 61.99
C LEU A 7 56.41 -13.97 62.13
N SER A 8 55.95 -13.28 63.17
CA SER A 8 54.53 -12.95 63.35
C SER A 8 54.03 -11.84 62.42
N VAL A 9 54.89 -10.88 62.03
CA VAL A 9 54.51 -9.79 61.11
C VAL A 9 54.40 -10.28 59.66
N LEU A 10 55.22 -11.25 59.25
CA LEU A 10 55.16 -11.83 57.90
C LEU A 10 53.91 -12.70 57.68
N ALA A 11 53.43 -13.38 58.73
CA ALA A 11 52.24 -14.21 58.67
C ALA A 11 50.92 -13.40 58.57
N LEU A 12 50.89 -12.16 59.10
CA LEU A 12 49.71 -11.29 58.99
C LEU A 12 49.57 -10.59 57.63
N GLY A 13 50.64 -10.48 56.84
CA GLY A 13 50.59 -9.83 55.51
C GLY A 13 49.92 -10.67 54.42
N LEU A 14 49.89 -12.00 54.57
CA LEU A 14 49.36 -12.93 53.55
C LEU A 14 47.83 -13.11 53.59
N ALA A 15 47.15 -12.62 54.63
CA ALA A 15 45.71 -12.79 54.79
C ALA A 15 44.85 -11.66 54.17
N ALA A 16 45.45 -10.56 53.70
CA ALA A 16 44.74 -9.40 53.15
C ALA A 16 44.42 -9.50 51.64
N GLY A 17 44.83 -10.58 50.96
CA GLY A 17 44.73 -10.73 49.51
C GLY A 17 43.36 -11.05 48.88
N PRO A 18 42.40 -11.76 49.53
CA PRO A 18 41.29 -12.34 48.78
C PRO A 18 40.19 -11.35 48.37
N ALA A 19 40.12 -10.16 48.98
CA ALA A 19 39.07 -9.17 48.68
C ALA A 19 39.18 -8.55 47.28
N PHE A 20 40.41 -8.34 46.77
CA PHE A 20 40.63 -7.75 45.45
C PHE A 20 40.30 -8.72 44.31
N ALA A 21 40.55 -10.03 44.48
CA ALA A 21 40.25 -11.03 43.46
C ALA A 21 38.74 -11.25 43.26
N GLN A 22 37.93 -11.06 44.31
CA GLN A 22 36.46 -11.16 44.22
C GLN A 22 35.86 -9.96 43.45
N GLN A 23 36.48 -8.79 43.58
CA GLN A 23 36.02 -7.56 42.93
C GLN A 23 36.29 -7.59 41.42
N ASP A 24 37.45 -8.10 41.01
CA ASP A 24 37.78 -8.30 39.59
C ASP A 24 36.83 -9.29 38.91
N LEU A 25 36.49 -10.39 39.59
CA LEU A 25 35.55 -11.37 39.04
C LEU A 25 34.16 -10.77 38.77
N LEU A 26 33.67 -9.93 39.69
CA LEU A 26 32.38 -9.23 39.55
C LEU A 26 32.41 -8.20 38.42
N LEU A 27 33.50 -7.44 38.29
CA LEU A 27 33.68 -6.49 37.19
C LEU A 27 33.74 -7.21 35.83
N GLN A 28 34.45 -8.33 35.76
CA GLN A 28 34.56 -9.12 34.55
C GLN A 28 33.22 -9.76 34.14
N GLN A 29 32.44 -10.25 35.11
CA GLN A 29 31.08 -10.74 34.84
C GLN A 29 30.16 -9.63 34.33
N ARG A 30 30.21 -8.42 34.92
CA ARG A 30 29.43 -7.27 34.45
C ARG A 30 29.80 -6.89 33.01
N ALA A 31 31.09 -6.78 32.71
CA ALA A 31 31.57 -6.47 31.37
C ALA A 31 31.11 -7.52 30.33
N GLN A 32 31.12 -8.81 30.70
CA GLN A 32 30.60 -9.88 29.83
C GLN A 32 29.09 -9.77 29.61
N THR A 33 28.31 -9.45 30.64
CA THR A 33 26.87 -9.27 30.49
C THR A 33 26.51 -8.06 29.65
N GLU A 34 27.25 -6.95 29.80
CA GLU A 34 27.05 -5.73 28.99
C GLU A 34 27.38 -5.99 27.51
N MET A 35 28.47 -6.68 27.21
CA MET A 35 28.80 -7.06 25.84
C MET A 35 27.71 -7.92 25.21
N ARG A 36 27.19 -8.93 25.93
CA ARG A 36 26.09 -9.77 25.41
C ARG A 36 24.82 -8.98 25.15
N LEU A 37 24.47 -8.04 26.04
CA LEU A 37 23.31 -7.17 25.83
C LEU A 37 23.50 -6.30 24.59
N GLN A 38 24.69 -5.74 24.40
CA GLN A 38 25.01 -4.89 23.26
C GLN A 38 24.98 -5.69 21.94
N GLU A 39 25.53 -6.90 21.93
CA GLU A 39 25.44 -7.81 20.78
C GLU A 39 23.97 -8.13 20.43
N MET A 40 23.15 -8.41 21.44
CA MET A 40 21.73 -8.71 21.22
C MET A 40 20.97 -7.50 20.66
N GLN A 41 21.26 -6.29 21.16
CA GLN A 41 20.69 -5.05 20.63
C GLN A 41 21.11 -4.83 19.16
N GLN A 42 22.39 -5.01 18.84
CA GLN A 42 22.86 -4.88 17.45
C GLN A 42 22.19 -5.89 16.51
N GLN A 43 21.97 -7.13 16.96
CA GLN A 43 21.24 -8.12 16.17
C GLN A 43 19.79 -7.70 15.91
N MET A 44 19.11 -7.17 16.93
CA MET A 44 17.75 -6.64 16.78
C MET A 44 17.70 -5.45 15.81
N ASP A 45 18.64 -4.51 15.91
CA ASP A 45 18.71 -3.35 15.04
C ASP A 45 18.96 -3.76 13.58
N MET A 46 19.87 -4.71 13.35
CA MET A 46 20.10 -5.26 12.01
C MET A 46 18.86 -5.96 11.45
N ALA A 47 18.15 -6.74 12.27
CA ALA A 47 16.91 -7.39 11.84
C ALA A 47 15.84 -6.36 11.46
N ARG A 48 15.69 -5.30 12.26
CA ARG A 48 14.76 -4.21 11.99
C ARG A 48 15.13 -3.44 10.72
N GLN A 49 16.41 -3.17 10.48
CA GLN A 49 16.85 -2.52 9.26
C GLN A 49 16.54 -3.34 8.01
N ARG A 50 16.72 -4.67 8.09
CA ARG A 50 16.35 -5.58 6.99
C ARG A 50 14.86 -5.55 6.73
N GLU A 51 14.03 -5.56 7.78
CA GLU A 51 12.57 -5.46 7.65
C GLU A 51 12.13 -4.13 7.00
N ILE A 52 12.75 -3.01 7.40
CA ILE A 52 12.47 -1.71 6.79
C ILE A 52 12.86 -1.72 5.30
N ALA A 53 14.02 -2.27 4.97
CA ALA A 53 14.47 -2.36 3.58
C ALA A 53 13.51 -3.19 2.71
N THR A 54 13.12 -4.38 3.18
CA THR A 54 12.17 -5.24 2.44
C THR A 54 10.79 -4.60 2.34
N SER A 55 10.32 -3.93 3.39
CA SER A 55 9.06 -3.18 3.36
C SER A 55 9.07 -2.07 2.32
N ASN A 56 10.16 -1.30 2.25
CA ASN A 56 10.33 -0.22 1.27
C ASN A 56 10.36 -0.76 -0.17
N GLU A 57 11.05 -1.89 -0.40
CA GLU A 57 11.08 -2.56 -1.70
C GLU A 57 9.67 -3.00 -2.12
N LEU A 58 8.91 -3.60 -1.22
CA LEU A 58 7.52 -4.02 -1.49
C LEU A 58 6.61 -2.82 -1.80
N MET A 59 6.73 -1.73 -1.03
CA MET A 59 5.96 -0.50 -1.29
C MET A 59 6.32 0.09 -2.65
N ALA A 60 7.60 0.11 -3.03
CA ALA A 60 8.04 0.61 -4.32
C ALA A 60 7.50 -0.25 -5.48
N LEU A 61 7.50 -1.57 -5.33
CA LEU A 61 6.95 -2.50 -6.33
C LEU A 61 5.43 -2.35 -6.46
N ASP A 62 4.70 -2.24 -5.35
CA ASP A 62 3.24 -2.03 -5.38
C ASP A 62 2.88 -0.68 -6.04
N ALA A 63 3.65 0.38 -5.73
CA ALA A 63 3.47 1.67 -6.40
C ALA A 63 3.68 1.58 -7.92
N ARG A 64 4.71 0.83 -8.38
CA ARG A 64 4.93 0.57 -9.81
C ARG A 64 3.76 -0.17 -10.45
N LEU A 65 3.30 -1.26 -9.83
CA LEU A 65 2.17 -2.04 -10.33
C LEU A 65 0.88 -1.21 -10.43
N ARG A 66 0.58 -0.39 -9.41
CA ARG A 66 -0.58 0.52 -9.44
C ARG A 66 -0.46 1.54 -10.56
N THR A 67 0.74 2.07 -10.79
CA THR A 67 1.00 3.03 -11.88
C THR A 67 0.80 2.37 -13.24
N GLU A 68 1.33 1.16 -13.45
CA GLU A 68 1.16 0.41 -14.70
C GLU A 68 -0.31 0.10 -14.99
N ARG A 69 -1.06 -0.34 -13.98
CA ARG A 69 -2.51 -0.56 -14.09
C ARG A 69 -3.25 0.73 -14.43
N GLY A 70 -2.95 1.82 -13.74
CA GLY A 70 -3.55 3.12 -14.05
C GLY A 70 -3.27 3.60 -15.47
N ILE A 71 -2.05 3.39 -15.98
CA ILE A 71 -1.71 3.70 -17.38
C ILE A 71 -2.49 2.80 -18.35
N ALA A 72 -2.61 1.50 -18.05
CA ALA A 72 -3.37 0.56 -18.87
C ALA A 72 -4.85 0.96 -18.94
N ASP A 73 -5.44 1.35 -17.81
CA ASP A 73 -6.84 1.80 -17.75
C ASP A 73 -7.05 3.09 -18.55
N VAL A 74 -6.15 4.07 -18.45
CA VAL A 74 -6.20 5.29 -19.26
C VAL A 74 -6.09 4.97 -20.76
N ARG A 75 -5.21 4.04 -21.15
CA ARG A 75 -5.11 3.60 -22.56
C ARG A 75 -6.38 2.91 -23.03
N ALA A 76 -7.00 2.08 -22.19
CA ALA A 76 -8.27 1.43 -22.50
C ALA A 76 -9.40 2.45 -22.70
N GLN A 77 -9.44 3.51 -21.90
CA GLN A 77 -10.41 4.60 -22.06
C GLN A 77 -10.14 5.46 -23.31
N ALA A 78 -8.86 5.70 -23.64
CA ALA A 78 -8.47 6.43 -24.84
C ALA A 78 -8.88 5.69 -26.13
N LEU A 79 -8.94 4.35 -26.09
CA LEU A 79 -9.54 3.53 -27.12
C LEU A 79 -11.07 3.57 -27.00
N SER A 80 -11.67 4.75 -27.21
CA SER A 80 -13.11 4.83 -27.42
C SER A 80 -13.49 3.91 -28.59
N PRO A 81 -14.37 2.92 -28.40
CA PRO A 81 -14.79 2.05 -29.48
C PRO A 81 -15.43 2.93 -30.56
N ARG A 82 -14.75 3.06 -31.70
CA ARG A 82 -15.37 3.63 -32.89
C ARG A 82 -16.49 2.68 -33.25
N LEU A 83 -17.73 3.15 -33.10
CA LEU A 83 -18.87 2.50 -33.73
C LEU A 83 -18.47 2.28 -35.19
N PRO A 84 -18.64 1.07 -35.75
CA PRO A 84 -18.45 0.88 -37.18
C PRO A 84 -19.31 1.92 -37.86
N SER A 85 -18.67 2.89 -38.52
CA SER A 85 -19.38 3.88 -39.32
C SER A 85 -20.13 3.06 -40.36
N ALA A 86 -21.46 3.00 -40.23
CA ALA A 86 -22.31 2.51 -41.29
C ALA A 86 -21.81 3.16 -42.58
N PRO A 87 -21.65 2.43 -43.70
CA PRO A 87 -21.06 2.96 -44.91
C PRO A 87 -21.79 4.25 -45.27
N GLN A 88 -21.13 5.39 -45.04
CA GLN A 88 -21.67 6.72 -45.26
C GLN A 88 -21.59 7.06 -46.75
N ASN A 89 -21.76 6.04 -47.59
CA ASN A 89 -21.81 6.10 -49.03
C ASN A 89 -23.24 5.88 -49.45
N GLN A 90 -24.05 6.94 -49.33
CA GLN A 90 -25.14 7.21 -50.29
C GLN A 90 -25.80 8.59 -50.15
N ILE A 91 -25.20 9.55 -49.43
CA ILE A 91 -25.62 10.95 -49.58
C ILE A 91 -24.61 11.62 -50.53
N TYR A 92 -24.82 11.40 -51.82
CA TYR A 92 -24.18 12.23 -52.85
C TYR A 92 -24.67 13.69 -52.66
N PRO A 93 -23.78 14.69 -52.64
CA PRO A 93 -24.20 16.10 -52.67
C PRO A 93 -24.95 16.34 -53.99
N GLY A 94 -26.28 16.42 -53.90
CA GLY A 94 -27.19 16.49 -55.06
C GLY A 94 -28.23 15.37 -55.15
N ALA A 95 -28.18 14.35 -54.28
CA ALA A 95 -29.25 13.35 -54.19
C ALA A 95 -30.54 13.99 -53.65
N PRO A 96 -31.69 13.84 -54.32
CA PRO A 96 -32.97 14.29 -53.78
C PRO A 96 -33.24 13.57 -52.45
N PRO A 97 -33.85 14.23 -51.46
CA PRO A 97 -34.17 13.59 -50.19
C PRO A 97 -34.99 12.33 -50.46
N ALA A 98 -34.62 11.23 -49.80
CA ALA A 98 -35.36 9.98 -49.90
C ALA A 98 -36.84 10.25 -49.56
N ARG A 99 -37.73 9.97 -50.51
CA ARG A 99 -39.18 10.07 -50.28
C ARG A 99 -39.58 8.92 -49.37
N LEU A 100 -39.69 9.22 -48.08
CA LEU A 100 -40.23 8.29 -47.09
C LEU A 100 -41.72 8.11 -47.40
N ASP A 101 -42.11 6.91 -47.81
CA ASP A 101 -43.51 6.56 -47.99
C ASP A 101 -44.15 6.35 -46.62
N THR A 102 -44.86 7.37 -46.14
CA THR A 102 -45.56 7.33 -44.84
C THR A 102 -46.93 6.68 -44.94
N SER A 103 -47.37 6.24 -46.13
CA SER A 103 -48.71 5.67 -46.34
C SER A 103 -48.92 4.34 -45.61
N GLY A 104 -47.84 3.59 -45.34
CA GLY A 104 -47.86 2.34 -44.58
C GLY A 104 -47.65 2.50 -43.06
N LEU A 105 -47.44 3.73 -42.58
CA LEU A 105 -47.25 3.97 -41.14
C LEU A 105 -48.60 4.04 -40.43
N ALA A 106 -48.68 3.42 -39.25
CA ALA A 106 -49.85 3.55 -38.39
C ALA A 106 -49.99 5.01 -37.93
N SER A 107 -50.99 5.72 -38.46
CA SER A 107 -51.31 7.08 -38.03
C SER A 107 -52.07 7.03 -36.71
N ILE A 108 -51.55 7.72 -35.69
CA ILE A 108 -52.20 7.84 -34.39
C ILE A 108 -53.08 9.10 -34.43
N PRO A 109 -54.41 8.99 -34.20
CA PRO A 109 -55.27 10.16 -34.11
C PRO A 109 -54.85 11.11 -32.98
N ASP A 110 -54.94 12.42 -33.23
CA ASP A 110 -54.47 13.46 -32.30
C ASP A 110 -55.13 13.36 -30.92
N ASP A 111 -56.41 12.99 -30.85
CA ASP A 111 -57.14 12.81 -29.58
C ASP A 111 -56.50 11.71 -28.71
N ARG A 112 -56.07 10.60 -29.33
CA ARG A 112 -55.40 9.50 -28.63
C ARG A 112 -53.99 9.89 -28.18
N LEU A 113 -53.32 10.72 -28.97
CA LEU A 113 -51.99 11.23 -28.65
C LEU A 113 -52.05 12.20 -27.46
N ALA A 114 -53.04 13.10 -27.44
CA ALA A 114 -53.27 14.02 -26.32
C ALA A 114 -53.58 13.28 -25.01
N GLU A 115 -54.44 12.26 -25.05
CA GLU A 115 -54.77 11.45 -23.88
C GLU A 115 -53.58 10.63 -23.37
N SER A 116 -52.75 10.08 -24.26
CA SER A 116 -51.50 9.41 -23.90
C SER A 116 -50.53 10.37 -23.21
N ASN A 117 -50.31 11.54 -23.79
CA ASN A 117 -49.41 12.57 -23.22
C ASN A 117 -49.91 13.10 -21.87
N ARG A 118 -51.22 13.16 -21.65
CA ARG A 118 -51.79 13.47 -20.33
C ARG A 118 -51.41 12.40 -19.30
N ARG A 119 -51.62 11.12 -19.61
CA ARG A 119 -51.28 10.00 -18.71
C ARG A 119 -49.80 9.93 -18.37
N VAL A 120 -48.92 10.15 -19.36
CA VAL A 120 -47.46 10.19 -19.15
C VAL A 120 -47.07 11.34 -18.21
N ARG A 121 -47.66 12.54 -18.41
CA ARG A 121 -47.41 13.69 -17.54
C ARG A 121 -47.88 13.44 -16.11
N GLU A 122 -49.09 12.90 -15.93
CA GLU A 122 -49.62 12.53 -14.62
C GLU A 122 -48.77 11.47 -13.90
N ALA A 123 -48.32 10.44 -14.61
CA ALA A 123 -47.45 9.41 -14.06
C ALA A 123 -46.07 9.96 -13.65
N SER A 124 -45.51 10.89 -14.44
CA SER A 124 -44.23 11.54 -14.14
C SER A 124 -44.31 12.47 -12.92
N ALA A 125 -45.45 13.15 -12.74
CA ALA A 125 -45.66 14.08 -11.63
C ALA A 125 -45.81 13.35 -10.28
N ARG A 126 -46.37 12.13 -10.27
CA ARG A 126 -46.55 11.31 -9.05
C ARG A 126 -45.27 10.60 -8.58
N ARG A 127 -44.18 10.64 -9.37
CA ARG A 127 -42.90 10.00 -9.03
C ARG A 127 -41.92 10.93 -8.29
N ARG A 128 -42.31 12.20 -8.07
CA ARG A 128 -41.58 13.16 -7.24
C ARG A 128 -42.16 13.23 -5.84
#